data_AF-A0A3B8KPV2-F1
#
_entry.id   AF-A0A3B8KPV2-F1
#
_cell.length_a   1.000
_cell.length_b   1.000
_cell.length_c   1.000
_cell.angle_alpha   90.00
_cell.angle_beta   90.00
_cell.angle_gamma   90.00
#
_symmetry.space_group_name_H-M   'P 1'
#
loop_
_entity.id
_entity.type
_entity.pdbx_description
1 polymer ?
#
loop_
_entity_poly.entity_id
_entity_poly.type
_entity_poly.pdbx_seq_one_letter_code
_entity_poly.pdbx_strand_id
1 'polypeptide(L)' 'MTTVRKLEINPITRIEGHGKITVHLAEDGSVSEARFHVTQFRGFEAFSKGRDFREMPEIT' A
#
# COMPACT_ATOMS: atom_id res chain seq x y z
N MET A 1 15.58 11.50 -16.47
CA MET A 1 14.46 12.46 -16.34
C MET A 1 14.48 12.94 -14.90
N THR A 2 14.69 14.23 -14.69
CA THR A 2 14.89 14.82 -13.36
C THR A 2 13.53 15.01 -12.69
N THR A 3 13.30 14.35 -11.55
CA THR A 3 12.06 14.51 -10.79
C THR A 3 12.04 15.87 -10.12
N VAL A 4 11.05 16.71 -10.44
CA VAL A 4 11.03 18.11 -9.99
C VAL A 4 10.14 18.31 -8.78
N ARG A 5 9.11 17.46 -8.62
CA ARG A 5 8.21 17.54 -7.47
C ARG A 5 7.61 16.19 -7.11
N LYS A 6 7.46 15.93 -5.82
CA LYS A 6 6.76 14.75 -5.27
C LYS A 6 5.51 15.20 -4.53
N LEU A 7 4.36 14.62 -4.87
CA LEU A 7 3.12 14.75 -4.12
C LEU A 7 2.90 13.49 -3.29
N GLU A 8 2.36 13.66 -2.09
CA GLU A 8 2.04 12.55 -1.18
C GLU A 8 0.58 12.63 -0.73
N ILE A 9 -0.10 11.48 -0.79
CA ILE A 9 -1.46 11.29 -0.26
C ILE A 9 -1.34 10.24 0.83
N ASN A 10 -1.45 10.69 2.09
CA ASN A 10 -1.27 9.86 3.28
C ASN A 10 -2.04 10.46 4.48
N PRO A 11 -3.13 9.81 4.96
CA PRO A 11 -3.69 8.55 4.49
C PRO A 11 -4.51 8.73 3.19
N ILE A 12 -4.66 7.64 2.42
CA ILE A 12 -5.73 7.56 1.42
C ILE A 12 -7.06 7.39 2.16
N THR A 13 -8.04 8.25 1.90
CA THR A 13 -9.36 8.20 2.54
C THR A 13 -10.42 7.61 1.60
N ARG A 14 -11.55 7.15 2.17
CA ARG A 14 -12.66 6.47 1.46
C ARG A 14 -12.26 5.16 0.75
N ILE A 15 -11.31 4.44 1.35
CA ILE A 15 -10.93 3.08 0.98
C ILE A 15 -11.03 2.16 2.21
N GLU A 16 -11.05 0.86 1.99
CA GLU A 16 -10.76 -0.12 3.04
C GLU A 16 -9.24 -0.21 3.27
N GLY A 17 -8.83 -0.49 4.51
CA GLY A 17 -7.43 -0.69 4.86
C GLY A 17 -6.61 0.61 4.94
N HIS A 18 -5.29 0.45 4.83
CA HIS A 18 -4.32 1.55 4.88
C HIS A 18 -3.44 1.56 3.64
N GLY A 19 -3.25 2.76 3.08
CA GLY A 19 -2.34 2.95 1.97
C GLY A 19 -1.85 4.39 1.88
N LYS A 20 -0.79 4.55 1.10
CA LYS A 20 -0.21 5.84 0.71
C LYS A 20 0.01 5.85 -0.79
N ILE A 21 -0.17 7.01 -1.44
CA ILE A 21 0.24 7.22 -2.83
C ILE A 21 1.35 8.27 -2.86
N THR A 22 2.37 8.03 -3.69
CA THR A 22 3.35 9.05 -4.06
C THR A 22 3.31 9.27 -5.56
N VAL A 23 3.18 10.53 -5.99
CA VAL A 23 3.17 10.92 -7.41
C VAL A 23 4.37 11.80 -7.69
N HIS A 24 5.16 11.44 -8.69
CA HIS A 24 6.33 12.18 -9.14
C HIS A 24 5.98 12.96 -10.41
N LEU A 25 6.14 14.27 -10.38
CA LEU A 25 5.87 15.16 -11.51
C LEU A 25 7.15 15.55 -12.25
N ALA A 26 7.06 15.61 -13.57
CA ALA A 26 8.05 16.22 -14.44
C ALA A 26 7.95 17.76 -14.42
N GLU A 27 8.88 18.44 -15.10
CA GLU A 27 8.94 19.91 -15.16
C GLU A 27 7.67 20.55 -15.74
N ASP A 28 7.04 19.89 -16.73
CA ASP A 28 5.80 20.34 -17.38
C ASP A 28 4.54 20.06 -16.53
N GLY A 29 4.71 19.51 -15.33
CA GLY A 29 3.62 19.13 -14.43
C GLY A 29 2.94 17.80 -14.78
N SER A 30 3.39 17.09 -15.82
CA SER A 30 2.89 15.75 -16.14
C SER A 30 3.33 14.72 -15.10
N VAL A 31 2.54 13.65 -14.94
CA VAL A 31 2.89 12.53 -14.06
C VAL A 31 3.95 11.67 -14.73
N SER A 32 5.14 11.63 -14.14
CA SER A 32 6.26 10.80 -14.59
C SER A 32 6.26 9.41 -13.94
N GLU A 33 5.80 9.31 -12.70
CA GLU A 33 5.69 8.05 -11.96
C GLU A 33 4.61 8.17 -10.87
N ALA A 34 3.89 7.09 -10.60
CA ALA A 34 3.02 6.96 -9.44
C ALA A 34 3.30 5.64 -8.72
N ARG A 35 3.33 5.66 -7.39
CA ARG A 35 3.54 4.47 -6.55
C ARG A 35 2.44 4.36 -5.52
N PHE A 36 1.85 3.17 -5.42
CA PHE A 36 0.97 2.78 -4.34
C PHE A 36 1.77 2.01 -3.29
N HIS A 37 1.62 2.40 -2.02
CA HIS A 37 2.32 1.82 -0.89
C HIS A 37 1.29 1.15 0.01
N VAL A 38 1.39 -0.18 0.15
CA VAL A 38 0.67 -0.92 1.19
C VAL A 38 1.37 -0.64 2.51
N THR A 39 0.71 0.08 3.43
CA THR A 39 1.32 0.55 4.67
C THR A 39 0.98 -0.29 5.89
N GLN A 40 0.17 -1.35 5.71
CA GLN A 40 -0.23 -2.26 6.78
C GLN A 40 0.32 -3.66 6.54
N PHE A 41 0.77 -4.29 7.62
CA PHE A 41 1.25 -5.67 7.63
C PHE A 41 0.64 -6.43 8.81
N ARG A 42 0.15 -7.65 8.57
CA ARG A 42 -0.42 -8.55 9.59
C ARG A 42 0.33 -9.88 9.71
N GLY A 43 1.04 -10.33 8.66
CA GLY A 43 1.83 -11.57 8.69
C GLY A 43 1.01 -12.85 8.82
N PHE A 44 -0.21 -12.89 8.26
CA PHE A 44 -1.16 -13.99 8.46
C PHE A 44 -0.58 -15.37 8.09
N GLU A 45 0.17 -15.48 6.98
CA GLU A 45 0.79 -16.73 6.54
C GLU A 45 1.79 -17.30 7.56
N ALA A 46 2.52 -16.44 8.27
CA ALA A 46 3.43 -16.86 9.33
C ALA A 46 2.65 -17.25 10.59
N PHE A 47 1.62 -16.49 10.94
CA PHE A 47 0.72 -16.77 12.06
C PHE A 47 -0.02 -18.10 11.93
N SER A 48 -0.35 -18.54 10.71
CA SER A 48 -1.05 -19.79 10.46
C SER A 48 -0.18 -21.05 10.59
N LYS A 49 1.14 -20.92 10.69
CA LYS A 49 2.03 -22.08 10.79
C LYS A 49 1.77 -22.86 12.09
N GLY A 50 1.54 -24.16 11.96
CA GLY A 50 1.29 -25.05 13.10
C GLY A 50 -0.15 -25.03 13.64
N ARG A 51 -1.05 -24.24 13.03
CA ARG A 51 -2.48 -24.25 13.37
C ARG A 51 -3.21 -25.39 12.68
N ASP A 52 -4.31 -25.83 13.28
CA ASP A 52 -5.22 -26.77 12.64
C ASP A 52 -5.88 -26.09 11.42
N PHE A 53 -5.88 -26.77 10.28
CA PHE A 53 -6.39 -26.19 9.03
C PHE A 53 -7.89 -25.82 9.13
N ARG A 54 -8.64 -26.46 10.03
CA ARG A 54 -10.07 -26.19 10.26
C ARG A 54 -10.31 -24.84 10.94
N GLU A 55 -9.29 -24.23 11.54
CA GLU A 55 -9.38 -22.88 12.10
C GLU A 55 -9.39 -21.80 11.02
N MET A 56 -8.85 -22.07 9.81
CA MET A 56 -8.63 -21.03 8.80
C MET A 56 -9.89 -20.26 8.40
N PRO A 57 -11.06 -20.90 8.15
CA PRO A 57 -12.27 -20.17 7.77
C PRO A 57 -12.77 -19.16 8.81
N GLU A 58 -12.42 -19.33 10.09
CA GLU A 58 -12.87 -18.45 11.18
C GLU A 58 -11.91 -17.26 11.40
N ILE A 59 -10.64 -17.39 11.00
CA ILE A 59 -9.58 -16.43 11.37
C ILE A 59 -9.00 -15.65 10.18
N THR A 60 -9.31 -16.01 8.93
CA THR A 60 -8.94 -15.28 7.71
C THR A 60 -9.93 -14.17 7.36
#